data_AF-A0A800GA98-F1
#
_entry.id   AF-A0A800GA98-F1
#
_cell.length_a   1.000
_cell.length_b   1.000
_cell.length_c   1.000
_cell.angle_alpha   90.00
_cell.angle_beta   90.00
_cell.angle_gamma   90.00
#
_symmetry.space_group_name_H-M   'P 1'
#
loop_
_entity.id
_entity.type
_entity.pdbx_description
1 polymer ?
#
loop_
_entity_poly.entity_id
_entity_poly.type
_entity_poly.pdbx_seq_one_letter_code
_entity_poly.pdbx_strand_id
1 'polypeptide(L)'
;MARISFTTTNVEGPQTDVPSQQMFADGMKAAARFAEDPQGWLVLTGPSASGKTHLAVAIANRCIERSQTTFFIVASDLLDHLRATYSPDSPVSYDELFEQVRNVSVLVLDDLSMSNATPWAQEKLFQVINHRYNNSLPTVITVRGPLQRLDDALRTRLEGSDGTAEVVQLGNFNSRMIQGVGEVRAEMLQRMTFQNFDTLGGAGASAPEQESLDRALHTAEAFAANPEGWLLFNGPRGCGKTHLAVAIAGERLRQGSQVFFAFVPTLLDHLRATFSPDSQVGYDELFEQINSVPLLVLDDLGAESSTAWAEEKLYQIVVHRHEARLPTVITTVSKIEDLEDTKSRIASRLVDGLVVDWLPIVAPNYRDQRRRG
;
A
#
# COMPACT_ATOMS: atom_id res chain seq x y z
N MET A 1 -15.93 -31.19 14.09
CA MET A 1 -15.34 -30.16 13.20
C MET A 1 -15.60 -28.78 13.81
N ALA A 2 -14.91 -28.42 14.89
CA ALA A 2 -15.00 -27.09 15.49
C ALA A 2 -13.70 -26.36 15.15
N ARG A 3 -13.66 -25.59 14.05
CA ARG A 3 -12.43 -24.86 13.70
C ARG A 3 -12.60 -23.39 13.39
N ILE A 4 -13.71 -22.94 12.78
CA ILE A 4 -13.98 -21.51 12.53
C ILE A 4 -15.50 -21.26 12.55
N SER A 5 -15.98 -20.41 13.46
CA SER A 5 -17.38 -20.00 13.59
C SER A 5 -17.46 -18.57 14.15
N PHE A 6 -18.61 -17.89 13.98
CA PHE A 6 -18.81 -16.56 14.60
C PHE A 6 -18.60 -16.58 16.12
N THR A 7 -18.94 -17.70 16.78
CA THR A 7 -18.78 -17.88 18.24
C THR A 7 -17.33 -18.11 18.67
N THR A 8 -16.44 -18.53 17.76
CA THR A 8 -15.02 -18.76 18.03
C THR A 8 -14.12 -17.64 17.50
N THR A 9 -14.70 -16.65 16.83
CA THR A 9 -13.97 -15.52 16.24
C THR A 9 -13.77 -14.42 17.27
N ASN A 10 -12.53 -13.92 17.41
CA ASN A 10 -12.26 -12.76 18.24
C ASN A 10 -12.93 -11.52 17.64
N VAL A 11 -13.78 -10.86 18.43
CA VAL A 11 -14.52 -9.65 18.05
C VAL A 11 -13.60 -8.48 17.72
N GLU A 12 -12.42 -8.44 18.33
CA GLU A 12 -11.39 -7.42 18.05
C GLU A 12 -10.64 -7.69 16.74
N GLY A 13 -10.83 -8.85 16.11
CA GLY A 13 -10.16 -9.19 14.86
C GLY A 13 -8.65 -9.42 15.02
N PRO A 14 -7.92 -9.55 13.90
CA PRO A 14 -6.48 -9.84 13.88
C PRO A 14 -5.59 -8.59 13.96
N GLN A 15 -6.15 -7.39 13.87
CA GLN A 15 -5.40 -6.14 13.89
C GLN A 15 -5.42 -5.49 15.29
N THR A 16 -4.33 -4.79 15.63
CA THR A 16 -4.14 -4.19 16.96
C THR A 16 -4.56 -2.73 17.05
N ASP A 17 -4.88 -2.08 15.92
CA ASP A 17 -5.30 -0.68 15.90
C ASP A 17 -6.81 -0.55 16.13
N VAL A 18 -7.20 0.33 17.07
CA VAL A 18 -8.60 0.55 17.47
C VAL A 18 -9.54 0.84 16.28
N PRO A 19 -9.16 1.64 15.26
CA PRO A 19 -10.02 1.84 14.09
C PRO A 19 -10.29 0.55 13.31
N SER A 20 -9.27 -0.27 13.05
CA SER A 20 -9.47 -1.53 12.32
C SER A 20 -10.20 -2.59 13.15
N GLN A 21 -10.06 -2.58 14.49
CA GLN A 21 -10.86 -3.44 15.36
C GLN A 21 -12.35 -3.10 15.25
N GLN A 22 -12.70 -1.80 15.22
CA GLN A 22 -14.08 -1.36 15.03
C GLN A 22 -14.62 -1.76 13.66
N MET A 23 -13.81 -1.57 12.60
CA MET A 23 -14.16 -1.97 11.23
C MET A 23 -14.38 -3.49 11.12
N PHE A 24 -13.54 -4.29 11.77
CA PHE A 24 -13.68 -5.73 11.83
C PHE A 24 -14.96 -6.14 12.58
N ALA A 25 -15.26 -5.50 13.72
CA ALA A 25 -16.47 -5.76 14.49
C ALA A 25 -17.74 -5.46 13.68
N ASP A 26 -17.75 -4.37 12.91
CA ASP A 26 -18.88 -4.03 12.04
C ASP A 26 -19.00 -5.00 10.86
N GLY A 27 -17.89 -5.42 10.28
CA GLY A 27 -17.89 -6.48 9.27
C GLY A 27 -18.32 -7.85 9.78
N MET A 28 -18.01 -8.19 11.01
CA MET A 28 -18.52 -9.40 11.64
C MET A 28 -20.04 -9.35 11.85
N LYS A 29 -20.61 -8.18 12.19
CA LYS A 29 -22.07 -8.01 12.26
C LYS A 29 -22.73 -8.19 10.89
N ALA A 30 -22.17 -7.58 9.85
CA ALA A 30 -22.66 -7.73 8.48
C ALA A 30 -22.58 -9.18 7.99
N ALA A 31 -21.44 -9.84 8.23
CA ALA A 31 -21.23 -11.25 7.93
C ALA A 31 -22.23 -12.15 8.68
N ALA A 32 -22.47 -11.91 9.96
CA ALA A 32 -23.46 -12.65 10.73
C ALA A 32 -24.88 -12.44 10.18
N ARG A 33 -25.25 -11.21 9.81
CA ARG A 33 -26.56 -10.91 9.20
C ARG A 33 -26.73 -11.66 7.88
N PHE A 34 -25.74 -11.61 6.99
CA PHE A 34 -25.77 -12.32 5.71
C PHE A 34 -25.87 -13.83 5.92
N ALA A 35 -25.14 -14.38 6.90
CA ALA A 35 -25.18 -15.82 7.19
C ALA A 35 -26.52 -16.29 7.79
N GLU A 36 -27.29 -15.38 8.41
CA GLU A 36 -28.61 -15.69 8.95
C GLU A 36 -29.71 -15.65 7.87
N ASP A 37 -29.61 -14.73 6.91
CA ASP A 37 -30.51 -14.63 5.76
C ASP A 37 -29.71 -14.20 4.52
N PRO A 38 -29.13 -15.16 3.76
CA PRO A 38 -28.29 -14.84 2.61
C PRO A 38 -29.11 -14.23 1.49
N GLN A 39 -29.02 -12.90 1.37
CA GLN A 39 -29.64 -12.13 0.30
C GLN A 39 -28.64 -11.12 -0.25
N GLY A 40 -28.73 -10.87 -1.55
CA GLY A 40 -27.84 -9.95 -2.23
C GLY A 40 -26.38 -10.38 -2.12
N TRP A 41 -25.48 -9.41 -2.16
CA TRP A 41 -24.05 -9.65 -2.21
C TRP A 41 -23.37 -9.03 -0.98
N LEU A 42 -22.40 -9.74 -0.42
CA LEU A 42 -21.53 -9.21 0.64
C LEU A 42 -20.10 -9.21 0.15
N VAL A 43 -19.52 -8.02 0.05
CA VAL A 43 -18.13 -7.84 -0.41
C VAL A 43 -17.27 -7.46 0.78
N LEU A 44 -16.36 -8.34 1.19
CA LEU A 44 -15.41 -8.09 2.26
C LEU A 44 -14.09 -7.61 1.67
N THR A 45 -13.74 -6.34 1.88
CA THR A 45 -12.49 -5.74 1.41
C THR A 45 -11.58 -5.38 2.59
N GLY A 46 -10.27 -5.32 2.37
CA GLY A 46 -9.30 -4.94 3.41
C GLY A 46 -7.88 -5.44 3.11
N PRO A 47 -6.89 -5.04 3.93
CA PRO A 47 -5.50 -5.45 3.77
C PRO A 47 -5.29 -6.95 4.02
N SER A 48 -4.15 -7.49 3.60
CA SER A 48 -3.79 -8.89 3.86
C SER A 48 -3.88 -9.24 5.35
N ALA A 49 -4.49 -10.40 5.64
CA ALA A 49 -4.78 -10.90 6.99
C ALA A 49 -5.55 -9.94 7.92
N SER A 50 -6.49 -9.18 7.34
CA SER A 50 -7.58 -8.50 8.05
C SER A 50 -8.74 -9.42 8.49
N GLY A 51 -8.61 -10.74 8.27
CA GLY A 51 -9.65 -11.72 8.64
C GLY A 51 -10.79 -11.91 7.64
N LYS A 52 -10.66 -11.41 6.40
CA LYS A 52 -11.63 -11.63 5.30
C LYS A 52 -11.97 -13.10 5.09
N THR A 53 -10.97 -13.93 4.79
CA THR A 53 -11.15 -15.39 4.60
C THR A 53 -11.77 -16.04 5.84
N HIS A 54 -11.38 -15.60 7.03
CA HIS A 54 -11.94 -16.13 8.28
C HIS A 54 -13.45 -15.85 8.40
N LEU A 55 -13.89 -14.63 8.11
CA LEU A 55 -15.32 -14.30 8.06
C LEU A 55 -16.04 -15.01 6.92
N ALA A 56 -15.41 -15.14 5.75
CA ALA A 56 -15.98 -15.86 4.60
C ALA A 56 -16.23 -17.35 4.94
N VAL A 57 -15.28 -17.99 5.61
CA VAL A 57 -15.43 -19.37 6.12
C VAL A 57 -16.49 -19.44 7.23
N ALA A 58 -16.55 -18.45 8.14
CA ALA A 58 -17.57 -18.41 9.17
C ALA A 58 -18.99 -18.29 8.59
N ILE A 59 -19.17 -17.46 7.55
CA ILE A 59 -20.42 -17.37 6.79
C ILE A 59 -20.75 -18.73 6.17
N ALA A 60 -19.79 -19.33 5.45
CA ALA A 60 -20.01 -20.60 4.77
C ALA A 60 -20.45 -21.71 5.74
N ASN A 61 -19.75 -21.86 6.86
CA ASN A 61 -20.08 -22.84 7.89
C ASN A 61 -21.49 -22.60 8.46
N ARG A 62 -21.84 -21.34 8.72
CA ARG A 62 -23.16 -21.00 9.25
C ARG A 62 -24.30 -21.27 8.26
N CYS A 63 -24.10 -21.00 6.97
CA CYS A 63 -25.07 -21.37 5.93
C CYS A 63 -25.23 -22.89 5.83
N ILE A 64 -24.13 -23.65 5.92
CA ILE A 64 -24.15 -25.13 5.93
C ILE A 64 -24.91 -25.67 7.15
N GLU A 65 -24.67 -25.11 8.35
CA GLU A 65 -25.41 -25.46 9.58
C GLU A 65 -26.92 -25.28 9.41
N ARG A 66 -27.34 -24.31 8.58
CA ARG A 66 -28.75 -24.04 8.25
C ARG A 66 -29.26 -24.85 7.07
N SER A 67 -28.53 -25.87 6.62
CA SER A 67 -28.88 -26.72 5.48
C SER A 67 -29.00 -25.96 4.16
N GLN A 68 -28.28 -24.85 4.00
CA GLN A 68 -28.18 -24.15 2.72
C GLN A 68 -27.01 -24.70 1.91
N THR A 69 -27.26 -25.01 0.64
CA THR A 69 -26.22 -25.44 -0.30
C THR A 69 -25.24 -24.30 -0.53
N THR A 70 -24.07 -24.42 0.07
CA THR A 70 -23.02 -23.40 0.05
C THR A 70 -21.78 -23.96 -0.61
N PHE A 71 -21.20 -23.20 -1.54
CA PHE A 71 -19.95 -23.55 -2.19
C PHE A 71 -18.88 -22.53 -1.82
N PHE A 72 -17.79 -22.98 -1.22
CA PHE A 72 -16.63 -22.16 -0.91
C PHE A 72 -15.50 -22.51 -1.87
N ILE A 73 -14.91 -21.52 -2.53
CA ILE A 73 -13.77 -21.72 -3.41
C ILE A 73 -12.88 -20.47 -3.44
N VAL A 74 -11.57 -20.66 -3.50
CA VAL A 74 -10.61 -19.58 -3.74
C VAL A 74 -10.60 -19.27 -5.23
N ALA A 75 -10.58 -17.99 -5.63
CA ALA A 75 -10.68 -17.59 -7.03
C ALA A 75 -9.57 -18.17 -7.91
N SER A 76 -8.34 -18.28 -7.40
CA SER A 76 -7.22 -18.95 -8.09
C SER A 76 -7.50 -20.43 -8.34
N ASP A 77 -8.02 -21.14 -7.33
CA ASP A 77 -8.30 -22.57 -7.41
C ASP A 77 -9.44 -22.84 -8.41
N LEU A 78 -10.47 -21.99 -8.43
CA LEU A 78 -11.52 -22.04 -9.44
C LEU A 78 -10.92 -21.97 -10.86
N LEU A 79 -10.04 -20.99 -11.09
CA LEU A 79 -9.39 -20.82 -12.39
C LEU A 79 -8.49 -22.01 -12.76
N ASP A 80 -7.72 -22.53 -11.80
CA ASP A 80 -6.88 -23.70 -12.03
C ASP A 80 -7.70 -24.95 -12.34
N HIS A 81 -8.82 -25.16 -11.65
CA HIS A 81 -9.75 -26.25 -11.96
C HIS A 81 -10.36 -26.10 -13.36
N LEU A 82 -10.83 -24.89 -13.71
CA LEU A 82 -11.36 -24.60 -15.04
C LEU A 82 -10.30 -24.79 -16.14
N ARG A 83 -9.03 -24.49 -15.85
CA ARG A 83 -7.91 -24.69 -16.77
C ARG A 83 -7.57 -26.17 -16.94
N ALA A 84 -7.53 -26.93 -15.85
CA ALA A 84 -7.20 -28.35 -15.85
C ALA A 84 -8.16 -29.18 -16.71
N THR A 85 -9.44 -28.80 -16.72
CA THR A 85 -10.50 -29.44 -17.53
C THR A 85 -10.39 -29.20 -19.04
N TYR A 86 -9.50 -28.31 -19.52
CA TYR A 86 -9.17 -28.22 -20.95
C TYR A 86 -8.15 -29.28 -21.41
N SER A 87 -7.61 -30.08 -20.49
CA SER A 87 -6.74 -31.21 -20.85
C SER A 87 -7.58 -32.36 -21.43
N PRO A 88 -7.17 -32.97 -22.56
CA PRO A 88 -7.98 -33.96 -23.30
C PRO A 88 -8.30 -35.27 -22.54
N ASP A 89 -7.74 -35.47 -21.33
CA ASP A 89 -7.87 -36.70 -20.52
C ASP A 89 -8.66 -36.51 -19.20
N SER A 90 -9.35 -35.37 -18.98
CA SER A 90 -10.09 -35.12 -17.72
C SER A 90 -11.46 -35.82 -17.71
N PRO A 91 -11.78 -36.65 -16.68
CA PRO A 91 -13.07 -37.32 -16.53
C PRO A 91 -14.21 -36.41 -16.02
N VAL A 92 -13.91 -35.20 -15.57
CA VAL A 92 -14.91 -34.21 -15.14
C VAL A 92 -15.13 -33.23 -16.30
N SER A 93 -16.39 -33.10 -16.74
CA SER A 93 -16.74 -32.12 -17.77
C SER A 93 -16.54 -30.71 -17.22
N TYR A 94 -15.76 -29.90 -17.93
CA TYR A 94 -15.58 -28.46 -17.71
C TYR A 94 -16.89 -27.75 -17.33
N ASP A 95 -17.99 -28.14 -17.96
CA ASP A 95 -19.30 -27.52 -17.80
C ASP A 95 -19.92 -27.73 -16.41
N GLU A 96 -19.63 -28.85 -15.73
CA GLU A 96 -20.30 -29.20 -14.46
C GLU A 96 -19.87 -28.30 -13.30
N LEU A 97 -18.56 -28.11 -13.11
CA LEU A 97 -18.04 -27.25 -12.05
C LEU A 97 -18.40 -25.79 -12.32
N PHE A 98 -18.30 -25.35 -13.57
CA PHE A 98 -18.64 -23.98 -13.95
C PHE A 98 -20.12 -23.68 -13.72
N GLU A 99 -21.02 -24.58 -14.11
CA GLU A 99 -22.46 -24.44 -13.85
C GLU A 99 -22.80 -24.59 -12.37
N GLN A 100 -22.08 -25.42 -11.61
CA GLN A 100 -22.25 -25.52 -10.16
C GLN A 100 -21.94 -24.18 -9.48
N VAL A 101 -20.81 -23.55 -9.81
CA VAL A 101 -20.42 -22.25 -9.25
C VAL A 101 -21.41 -21.15 -9.67
N ARG A 102 -21.90 -21.18 -10.91
CA ARG A 102 -22.89 -20.22 -11.42
C ARG A 102 -24.24 -20.32 -10.72
N ASN A 103 -24.69 -21.52 -10.38
CA ASN A 103 -26.08 -21.74 -9.95
C ASN A 103 -26.25 -22.16 -8.48
N VAL A 104 -25.16 -22.36 -7.73
CA VAL A 104 -25.25 -22.68 -6.30
C VAL A 104 -25.99 -21.59 -5.52
N SER A 105 -26.78 -22.01 -4.53
CA SER A 105 -27.62 -21.13 -3.71
C SER A 105 -26.80 -20.06 -2.99
N VAL A 106 -25.69 -20.42 -2.36
CA VAL A 106 -24.75 -19.47 -1.74
C VAL A 106 -23.35 -19.76 -2.26
N LEU A 107 -22.73 -18.77 -2.91
CA LEU A 107 -21.33 -18.86 -3.33
C LEU A 107 -20.46 -17.98 -2.41
N VAL A 108 -19.37 -18.54 -1.93
CA VAL A 108 -18.29 -17.80 -1.27
C VAL A 108 -17.06 -17.90 -2.16
N LEU A 109 -16.70 -16.77 -2.78
CA LEU A 109 -15.52 -16.63 -3.63
C LEU A 109 -14.44 -15.88 -2.85
N ASP A 110 -13.43 -16.61 -2.40
CA ASP A 110 -12.35 -16.06 -1.59
C ASP A 110 -11.16 -15.59 -2.44
N ASP A 111 -10.49 -14.54 -1.98
CA ASP A 111 -9.28 -13.92 -2.52
C ASP A 111 -9.37 -13.54 -4.00
N LEU A 112 -10.37 -12.70 -4.32
CA LEU A 112 -10.47 -12.09 -5.64
C LEU A 112 -9.37 -11.03 -5.83
N SER A 113 -8.29 -11.42 -6.53
CA SER A 113 -7.21 -10.52 -6.95
C SER A 113 -7.06 -10.51 -8.47
N MET A 114 -7.01 -9.33 -9.09
CA MET A 114 -6.93 -9.18 -10.55
C MET A 114 -5.63 -8.56 -11.05
N SER A 115 -4.73 -8.11 -10.17
CA SER A 115 -3.53 -7.35 -10.53
C SER A 115 -2.58 -8.06 -11.48
N ASN A 116 -2.67 -9.40 -11.60
CA ASN A 116 -1.88 -10.21 -12.54
C ASN A 116 -2.73 -11.30 -13.26
N ALA A 117 -4.05 -11.14 -13.32
CA ALA A 117 -4.93 -12.13 -13.94
C ALA A 117 -4.76 -12.12 -15.47
N THR A 118 -4.66 -13.30 -16.08
CA THR A 118 -4.65 -13.43 -17.55
C THR A 118 -5.98 -12.94 -18.13
N PRO A 119 -6.04 -12.47 -19.40
CA PRO A 119 -7.30 -12.07 -20.02
C PRO A 119 -8.39 -13.15 -19.94
N TRP A 120 -8.00 -14.43 -20.06
CA TRP A 120 -8.90 -15.57 -19.87
C TRP A 120 -9.45 -15.66 -18.44
N ALA A 121 -8.61 -15.48 -17.43
CA ALA A 121 -9.03 -15.51 -16.04
C ALA A 121 -10.04 -14.39 -15.73
N GLN A 122 -9.78 -13.17 -16.22
CA GLN A 122 -10.69 -12.04 -16.12
C GLN A 122 -12.03 -12.34 -16.80
N GLU A 123 -12.01 -12.89 -18.02
CA GLU A 123 -13.22 -13.27 -18.76
C GLU A 123 -14.07 -14.29 -17.99
N LYS A 124 -13.44 -15.34 -17.43
CA LYS A 124 -14.16 -16.40 -16.70
C LYS A 124 -14.73 -15.93 -15.39
N LEU A 125 -13.98 -15.15 -14.61
CA LEU A 125 -14.49 -14.55 -13.38
C LEU A 125 -15.63 -13.58 -13.68
N PHE A 126 -15.51 -12.77 -14.74
CA PHE A 126 -16.59 -11.89 -15.20
C PHE A 126 -17.85 -12.68 -15.57
N GLN A 127 -17.74 -13.81 -16.28
CA GLN A 127 -18.88 -14.65 -16.63
C GLN A 127 -19.63 -15.16 -15.39
N VAL A 128 -18.91 -15.66 -14.37
CA VAL A 128 -19.50 -16.12 -13.11
C VAL A 128 -20.17 -14.98 -12.36
N ILE A 129 -19.45 -13.87 -12.16
CA ILE A 129 -19.92 -12.70 -11.41
C ILE A 129 -21.15 -12.10 -12.11
N ASN A 130 -21.09 -11.90 -13.42
CA ASN A 130 -22.19 -11.31 -14.18
C ASN A 130 -23.44 -12.20 -14.18
N HIS A 131 -23.29 -13.53 -14.31
CA HIS A 131 -24.42 -14.45 -14.23
C HIS A 131 -25.11 -14.38 -12.88
N ARG A 132 -24.35 -14.45 -11.78
CA ARG A 132 -24.90 -14.43 -10.43
C ARG A 132 -25.53 -13.08 -10.09
N TYR A 133 -24.95 -12.00 -10.59
CA TYR A 133 -25.47 -10.65 -10.42
C TYR A 133 -26.83 -10.49 -11.11
N ASN A 134 -26.93 -10.89 -12.38
CA ASN A 134 -28.18 -10.81 -13.15
C ASN A 134 -29.31 -11.67 -12.56
N ASN A 135 -28.96 -12.79 -11.91
CA ASN A 135 -29.93 -13.68 -11.27
C ASN A 135 -30.13 -13.38 -9.77
N SER A 136 -29.51 -12.32 -9.23
CA SER A 136 -29.59 -11.95 -7.81
C SER A 136 -29.24 -13.08 -6.84
N LEU A 137 -28.29 -13.95 -7.22
CA LEU A 137 -27.91 -15.11 -6.41
C LEU A 137 -27.00 -14.68 -5.25
N PRO A 138 -27.26 -15.15 -4.01
CA PRO A 138 -26.47 -14.81 -2.83
C PRO A 138 -24.99 -15.11 -3.01
N THR A 139 -24.15 -14.09 -2.86
CA THR A 139 -22.71 -14.21 -3.14
C THR A 139 -21.88 -13.43 -2.14
N VAL A 140 -20.92 -14.11 -1.50
CA VAL A 140 -19.89 -13.47 -0.67
C VAL A 140 -18.60 -13.44 -1.47
N ILE A 141 -17.97 -12.27 -1.55
CA ILE A 141 -16.71 -12.08 -2.25
C ILE A 141 -15.72 -11.43 -1.31
N THR A 142 -14.53 -11.99 -1.18
CA THR A 142 -13.45 -11.31 -0.50
C THR A 142 -12.49 -10.69 -1.52
N VAL A 143 -12.14 -9.43 -1.32
CA VAL A 143 -11.22 -8.68 -2.19
C VAL A 143 -10.04 -8.21 -1.36
N ARG A 144 -8.84 -8.43 -1.88
CA ARG A 144 -7.61 -7.91 -1.29
C ARG A 144 -7.37 -6.48 -1.77
N GLY A 145 -7.28 -5.55 -0.83
CA GLY A 145 -7.08 -4.14 -1.17
C GLY A 145 -8.35 -3.41 -1.65
N PRO A 146 -8.22 -2.14 -2.04
CA PRO A 146 -9.35 -1.28 -2.40
C PRO A 146 -10.05 -1.74 -3.69
N LEU A 147 -11.38 -1.65 -3.74
CA LEU A 147 -12.18 -2.04 -4.90
C LEU A 147 -11.87 -1.25 -6.17
N GLN A 148 -11.31 -0.04 -6.03
CA GLN A 148 -10.85 0.80 -7.14
C GLN A 148 -9.78 0.14 -8.02
N ARG A 149 -9.13 -0.92 -7.54
CA ARG A 149 -8.15 -1.71 -8.30
C ARG A 149 -8.77 -2.76 -9.22
N LEU A 150 -10.05 -3.05 -9.05
CA LEU A 150 -10.76 -3.98 -9.92
C LEU A 150 -11.12 -3.25 -11.22
N ASP A 151 -11.16 -4.01 -12.32
CA ASP A 151 -11.65 -3.51 -13.60
C ASP A 151 -13.05 -2.90 -13.43
N ASP A 152 -13.31 -1.79 -14.15
CA ASP A 152 -14.56 -1.01 -14.04
C ASP A 152 -15.82 -1.88 -14.16
N ALA A 153 -15.77 -2.91 -15.01
CA ALA A 153 -16.87 -3.84 -15.24
C ALA A 153 -17.21 -4.69 -14.00
N LEU A 154 -16.21 -5.10 -13.22
CA LEU A 154 -16.41 -5.85 -11.98
C LEU A 154 -16.72 -4.91 -10.83
N ARG A 155 -15.99 -3.80 -10.75
CA ARG A 155 -16.13 -2.78 -9.71
C ARG A 155 -17.57 -2.27 -9.61
N THR A 156 -18.18 -1.89 -10.73
CA THR A 156 -19.56 -1.36 -10.76
C THR A 156 -20.61 -2.33 -10.20
N ARG A 157 -20.41 -3.63 -10.38
CA ARG A 157 -21.28 -4.69 -9.84
C ARG A 157 -21.02 -4.94 -8.35
N LEU A 158 -19.75 -4.92 -7.94
CA LEU A 158 -19.33 -5.19 -6.56
C LEU A 158 -19.57 -4.02 -5.62
N GLU A 159 -19.47 -2.78 -6.09
CA GLU A 159 -19.80 -1.58 -5.31
C GLU A 159 -21.31 -1.43 -5.09
N GLY A 160 -22.15 -2.19 -5.81
CA GLY A 160 -23.59 -2.21 -5.59
C GLY A 160 -24.22 -0.84 -5.78
N SER A 161 -23.88 -0.13 -6.88
CA SER A 161 -24.42 1.20 -7.19
C SER A 161 -25.96 1.26 -7.27
N ASP A 162 -26.60 0.09 -7.34
CA ASP A 162 -28.03 -0.19 -7.36
C ASP A 162 -28.58 -0.78 -6.04
N GLY A 163 -27.75 -0.90 -4.99
CA GLY A 163 -28.11 -1.48 -3.69
C GLY A 163 -28.08 -3.01 -3.62
N THR A 164 -27.54 -3.70 -4.64
CA THR A 164 -27.47 -5.17 -4.67
C THR A 164 -26.32 -5.77 -3.88
N ALA A 165 -25.27 -4.98 -3.61
CA ALA A 165 -24.08 -5.40 -2.89
C ALA A 165 -23.80 -4.48 -1.68
N GLU A 166 -23.55 -5.11 -0.52
CA GLU A 166 -23.03 -4.45 0.66
C GLU A 166 -21.51 -4.62 0.71
N VAL A 167 -20.77 -3.52 0.63
CA VAL A 167 -19.31 -3.51 0.76
C VAL A 167 -18.92 -3.21 2.20
N VAL A 168 -18.13 -4.10 2.81
CA VAL A 168 -17.60 -3.91 4.16
C VAL A 168 -16.09 -4.00 4.17
N GLN A 169 -15.46 -2.95 4.67
CA GLN A 169 -14.02 -2.87 4.82
C GLN A 169 -13.61 -3.38 6.21
N LEU A 170 -12.76 -4.40 6.29
CA LEU A 170 -12.34 -5.10 7.52
C LEU A 170 -11.03 -4.57 8.12
N GLY A 171 -10.67 -3.33 7.83
CA GLY A 171 -9.44 -2.71 8.32
C GLY A 171 -8.89 -1.69 7.33
N ASN A 172 -8.05 -0.79 7.82
CA ASN A 172 -7.44 0.22 6.97
C ASN A 172 -6.42 -0.43 6.04
N PHE A 173 -6.48 -0.11 4.74
CA PHE A 173 -5.43 -0.48 3.77
C PHE A 173 -4.04 0.01 4.18
N ASN A 174 -3.97 0.94 5.12
CA ASN A 174 -2.75 1.51 5.68
C ASN A 174 -2.21 0.77 6.92
N SER A 175 -2.93 -0.21 7.49
CA SER A 175 -2.61 -0.79 8.82
C SER A 175 -1.74 -2.06 8.80
N ARG A 176 -0.84 -2.17 7.83
CA ARG A 176 0.40 -2.93 8.04
C ARG A 176 1.57 -2.08 7.60
N MET A 177 1.82 -1.06 8.42
CA MET A 177 3.19 -0.61 8.63
C MET A 177 4.04 -1.86 8.88
N ILE A 178 4.85 -2.22 7.90
CA ILE A 178 6.00 -3.10 8.13
C ILE A 178 6.80 -2.36 9.20
N GLN A 179 6.94 -2.93 10.41
CA GLN A 179 7.59 -2.27 11.54
C GLN A 179 8.85 -1.50 11.07
N GLY A 180 8.76 -0.16 11.03
CA GLY A 180 9.87 0.72 10.68
C GLY A 180 9.94 1.27 9.24
N VAL A 181 9.08 0.88 8.30
CA VAL A 181 9.02 1.47 6.93
C VAL A 181 7.65 2.07 6.64
N GLY A 182 7.64 3.30 6.13
CA GLY A 182 6.44 4.07 5.84
C GLY A 182 6.05 5.03 6.96
N GLU A 183 6.45 4.76 8.20
CA GLU A 183 6.22 5.60 9.37
C GLU A 183 7.39 6.55 9.65
N VAL A 184 7.06 7.75 10.17
CA VAL A 184 8.05 8.61 10.82
C VAL A 184 8.10 8.24 12.30
N ARG A 185 9.29 7.89 12.82
CA ARG A 185 9.46 7.50 14.22
C ARG A 185 9.09 8.66 15.15
N ALA A 186 8.37 8.37 16.24
CA ALA A 186 7.88 9.39 17.17
C ALA A 186 9.01 10.26 17.76
N GLU A 187 10.17 9.68 18.05
CA GLU A 187 11.32 10.42 18.58
C GLU A 187 11.90 11.40 17.54
N MET A 188 11.79 11.07 16.24
CA MET A 188 12.21 11.96 15.16
C MET A 188 11.22 13.12 15.03
N LEU A 189 9.90 12.85 15.05
CA LEU A 189 8.86 13.87 15.00
C LEU A 189 8.95 14.88 16.15
N GLN A 190 9.31 14.43 17.36
CA GLN A 190 9.48 15.32 18.51
C GLN A 190 10.71 16.22 18.41
N ARG A 191 11.79 15.73 17.79
CA ARG A 191 13.09 16.42 17.78
C ARG A 191 13.33 17.25 16.52
N MET A 192 12.92 16.73 15.37
CA MET A 192 13.22 17.29 14.04
C MET A 192 12.05 18.10 13.51
N THR A 193 11.74 19.21 14.18
CA THR A 193 10.69 20.16 13.78
C THR A 193 11.32 21.40 13.13
N PHE A 194 10.54 22.17 12.37
CA PHE A 194 11.02 23.45 11.82
C PHE A 194 11.54 24.39 12.91
N GLN A 195 10.84 24.45 14.04
CA GLN A 195 11.23 25.27 15.20
C GLN A 195 12.58 24.87 15.81
N ASN A 196 12.95 23.58 15.73
CA ASN A 196 14.21 23.06 16.26
C ASN A 196 15.33 23.04 15.21
N PHE A 197 15.09 23.53 13.99
CA PHE A 197 16.11 23.57 12.95
C PHE A 197 17.02 24.79 13.17
N ASP A 198 18.34 24.56 13.23
CA ASP A 198 19.32 25.61 13.47
C ASP A 198 19.86 26.16 12.14
N THR A 199 19.43 27.36 11.77
CA THR A 199 19.90 28.05 10.56
C THR A 199 21.26 28.72 10.74
N LEU A 200 21.78 28.81 11.97
CA LEU A 200 23.08 29.43 12.23
C LEU A 200 24.25 28.50 11.89
N GLY A 201 24.00 27.20 11.65
CA GLY A 201 25.00 26.23 11.19
C GLY A 201 26.05 25.84 12.23
N GLY A 202 25.85 26.21 13.51
CA GLY A 202 26.78 25.96 14.61
C GLY A 202 27.91 26.98 14.73
N ALA A 203 28.89 26.71 15.61
CA ALA A 203 29.97 27.65 15.93
C ALA A 203 30.99 27.70 14.79
N GLY A 204 30.87 28.70 13.91
CA GLY A 204 31.82 28.99 12.84
C GLY A 204 31.29 28.85 11.40
N ALA A 205 29.97 28.73 11.20
CA ALA A 205 29.41 28.76 9.86
C ALA A 205 29.57 30.14 9.21
N SER A 206 29.92 30.13 7.93
CA SER A 206 30.04 31.30 7.07
C SER A 206 28.68 31.82 6.60
N ALA A 207 28.61 33.08 6.17
CA ALA A 207 27.36 33.68 5.69
C ALA A 207 26.69 32.88 4.54
N PRO A 208 27.43 32.33 3.54
CA PRO A 208 26.82 31.47 2.51
C PRO A 208 26.23 30.17 3.05
N GLU A 209 26.85 29.57 4.08
CA GLU A 209 26.34 28.35 4.71
C GLU A 209 25.03 28.63 5.46
N GLN A 210 24.97 29.74 6.19
CA GLN A 210 23.75 30.19 6.87
C GLN A 210 22.64 30.52 5.88
N GLU A 211 22.96 31.23 4.78
CA GLU A 211 21.99 31.51 3.72
C GLU A 211 21.44 30.22 3.09
N SER A 212 22.29 29.21 2.88
CA SER A 212 21.85 27.91 2.36
C SER A 212 20.88 27.18 3.31
N LEU A 213 21.14 27.24 4.62
CA LEU A 213 20.27 26.65 5.64
C LEU A 213 18.94 27.39 5.76
N ASP A 214 18.99 28.72 5.74
CA ASP A 214 17.82 29.58 5.80
C ASP A 214 16.91 29.38 4.58
N ARG A 215 17.49 29.35 3.38
CA ARG A 215 16.77 29.05 2.14
C ARG A 215 16.13 27.65 2.19
N ALA A 216 16.89 26.65 2.63
CA ALA A 216 16.40 25.28 2.74
C ALA A 216 15.23 25.17 3.75
N LEU A 217 15.29 25.89 4.88
CA LEU A 217 14.21 25.96 5.85
C LEU A 217 12.95 26.61 5.24
N HIS A 218 13.07 27.80 4.67
CA HIS A 218 11.93 28.51 4.08
C HIS A 218 11.26 27.71 2.97
N THR A 219 12.04 27.08 2.09
CA THR A 219 11.47 26.22 1.03
C THR A 219 10.80 24.98 1.63
N ALA A 220 11.37 24.37 2.67
CA ALA A 220 10.75 23.23 3.34
C ALA A 220 9.42 23.59 4.00
N GLU A 221 9.32 24.77 4.64
CA GLU A 221 8.07 25.27 5.23
C GLU A 221 7.01 25.53 4.16
N ALA A 222 7.40 26.17 3.04
CA ALA A 222 6.51 26.41 1.91
C ALA A 222 5.99 25.10 1.30
N PHE A 223 6.87 24.13 1.07
CA PHE A 223 6.50 22.81 0.56
C PHE A 223 5.60 22.05 1.54
N ALA A 224 5.84 22.14 2.86
CA ALA A 224 4.97 21.50 3.85
C ALA A 224 3.56 22.12 3.88
N ALA A 225 3.45 23.43 3.67
CA ALA A 225 2.16 24.10 3.59
C ALA A 225 1.37 23.68 2.33
N ASN A 226 2.03 23.64 1.17
CA ASN A 226 1.42 23.24 -0.09
C ASN A 226 2.37 22.33 -0.89
N PRO A 227 2.32 21.01 -0.66
CA PRO A 227 3.24 20.08 -1.30
C PRO A 227 2.87 19.92 -2.77
N GLU A 228 3.69 20.48 -3.65
CA GLU A 228 3.58 20.39 -5.09
C GLU A 228 4.96 20.10 -5.69
N GLY A 229 5.02 19.23 -6.69
CA GLY A 229 6.28 18.85 -7.31
C GLY A 229 7.20 18.12 -6.33
N TRP A 230 8.49 18.19 -6.59
CA TRP A 230 9.50 17.43 -5.86
C TRP A 230 10.49 18.35 -5.19
N LEU A 231 10.95 17.99 -4.00
CA LEU A 231 11.96 18.73 -3.26
C LEU A 231 13.17 17.84 -3.03
N LEU A 232 14.32 18.23 -3.58
CA LEU A 232 15.58 17.49 -3.45
C LEU A 232 16.56 18.26 -2.57
N PHE A 233 16.85 17.74 -1.38
CA PHE A 233 17.93 18.22 -0.54
C PHE A 233 19.22 17.45 -0.84
N ASN A 234 20.29 18.14 -1.20
CA ASN A 234 21.61 17.53 -1.28
C ASN A 234 22.67 18.29 -0.49
N GLY A 235 23.76 17.62 -0.14
CA GLY A 235 24.83 18.20 0.66
C GLY A 235 25.55 17.18 1.54
N PRO A 236 26.57 17.60 2.30
CA PRO A 236 27.37 16.69 3.12
C PRO A 236 26.55 16.05 4.26
N ARG A 237 27.07 14.98 4.86
CA ARG A 237 26.41 14.33 6.00
C ARG A 237 26.32 15.30 7.19
N GLY A 238 25.16 15.31 7.83
CA GLY A 238 24.93 16.11 9.04
C GLY A 238 24.64 17.60 8.82
N CYS A 239 24.35 18.03 7.59
CA CYS A 239 23.93 19.41 7.30
C CYS A 239 22.42 19.68 7.50
N GLY A 240 21.64 18.67 7.93
CA GLY A 240 20.22 18.87 8.29
C GLY A 240 19.18 18.39 7.28
N LYS A 241 19.56 17.78 6.15
CA LYS A 241 18.60 17.26 5.14
C LYS A 241 17.50 16.38 5.72
N THR A 242 17.86 15.32 6.45
CA THR A 242 16.90 14.42 7.11
C THR A 242 16.02 15.16 8.11
N HIS A 243 16.55 16.19 8.79
CA HIS A 243 15.76 16.98 9.72
C HIS A 243 14.66 17.74 8.98
N LEU A 244 14.98 18.42 7.88
CA LEU A 244 13.99 19.12 7.06
C LEU A 244 12.96 18.16 6.47
N ALA A 245 13.40 17.02 5.95
CA ALA A 245 12.50 15.99 5.41
C ALA A 245 11.50 15.47 6.46
N VAL A 246 11.98 15.23 7.69
CA VAL A 246 11.13 14.82 8.83
C VAL A 246 10.21 15.96 9.29
N ALA A 247 10.69 17.21 9.30
CA ALA A 247 9.88 18.36 9.66
C ALA A 247 8.70 18.57 8.69
N ILE A 248 8.94 18.43 7.39
CA ILE A 248 7.90 18.42 6.35
C ILE A 248 6.89 17.30 6.63
N ALA A 249 7.38 16.06 6.81
CA ALA A 249 6.52 14.93 7.09
C ALA A 249 5.66 15.14 8.35
N GLY A 250 6.25 15.65 9.43
CA GLY A 250 5.56 15.92 10.69
C GLY A 250 4.50 17.02 10.60
N GLU A 251 4.72 18.07 9.81
CA GLU A 251 3.71 19.10 9.54
C GLU A 251 2.54 18.51 8.74
N ARG A 252 2.81 17.73 7.68
CA ARG A 252 1.75 17.08 6.88
C ARG A 252 0.94 16.07 7.68
N LEU A 253 1.59 15.28 8.54
CA LEU A 253 0.90 14.37 9.46
C LEU A 253 -0.01 15.12 10.43
N ARG A 254 0.44 16.26 10.99
CA ARG A 254 -0.41 17.12 11.85
C ARG A 254 -1.62 17.69 11.13
N GLN A 255 -1.52 17.91 9.82
CA GLN A 255 -2.61 18.34 8.96
C GLN A 255 -3.51 17.18 8.49
N GLY A 256 -3.29 15.95 9.00
CA GLY A 256 -4.09 14.78 8.65
C GLY A 256 -3.78 14.18 7.28
N SER A 257 -2.70 14.62 6.61
CA SER A 257 -2.25 14.02 5.35
C SER A 257 -1.52 12.70 5.59
N GLN A 258 -1.66 11.78 4.65
CA GLN A 258 -0.88 10.55 4.64
C GLN A 258 0.53 10.83 4.13
N VAL A 259 1.53 10.34 4.87
CA VAL A 259 2.95 10.45 4.52
C VAL A 259 3.57 9.06 4.58
N PHE A 260 4.38 8.73 3.57
CA PHE A 260 5.22 7.55 3.60
C PHE A 260 6.67 7.98 3.76
N PHE A 261 7.27 7.69 4.91
CA PHE A 261 8.68 7.98 5.16
C PHE A 261 9.50 6.71 5.07
N ALA A 262 10.57 6.75 4.27
CA ALA A 262 11.46 5.62 4.08
C ALA A 262 12.92 6.04 4.04
N PHE A 263 13.73 5.36 4.87
CA PHE A 263 15.17 5.33 4.67
C PHE A 263 15.47 4.35 3.53
N VAL A 264 16.07 4.83 2.44
CA VAL A 264 16.20 4.08 1.18
C VAL A 264 16.86 2.70 1.35
N PRO A 265 17.99 2.55 2.05
CA PRO A 265 18.58 1.23 2.30
C PRO A 265 17.63 0.26 3.01
N THR A 266 16.91 0.73 4.03
CA THR A 266 15.93 -0.09 4.77
C THR A 266 14.76 -0.46 3.86
N LEU A 267 14.23 0.48 3.10
CA LEU A 267 13.17 0.22 2.12
C LEU A 267 13.55 -0.89 1.13
N LEU A 268 14.77 -0.85 0.59
CA LEU A 268 15.27 -1.87 -0.33
C LEU A 268 15.41 -3.24 0.33
N ASP A 269 15.91 -3.31 1.57
CA ASP A 269 15.97 -4.57 2.31
C ASP A 269 14.58 -5.17 2.55
N HIS A 270 13.59 -4.32 2.85
CA HIS A 270 12.19 -4.76 3.01
C HIS A 270 11.58 -5.22 1.69
N LEU A 271 11.75 -4.46 0.60
CA LEU A 271 11.31 -4.87 -0.72
C LEU A 271 11.92 -6.22 -1.10
N ARG A 272 13.21 -6.44 -0.81
CA ARG A 272 13.89 -7.71 -1.06
C ARG A 272 13.34 -8.86 -0.22
N ALA A 273 13.03 -8.61 1.05
CA ALA A 273 12.42 -9.62 1.92
C ALA A 273 11.01 -10.05 1.45
N THR A 274 10.26 -9.14 0.83
CA THR A 274 8.93 -9.46 0.26
C THR A 274 8.97 -10.36 -0.99
N PHE A 275 10.16 -10.59 -1.59
CA PHE A 275 10.34 -11.55 -2.70
C PHE A 275 10.52 -13.01 -2.24
N SER A 276 10.62 -13.28 -0.94
CA SER A 276 10.70 -14.65 -0.45
C SER A 276 9.36 -15.38 -0.64
N PRO A 277 9.35 -16.64 -1.11
CA PRO A 277 8.12 -17.41 -1.34
C PRO A 277 7.25 -17.62 -0.09
N ASP A 278 7.81 -17.37 1.10
CA ASP A 278 7.12 -17.43 2.41
C ASP A 278 6.63 -16.07 2.93
N SER A 279 6.78 -14.97 2.17
CA SER A 279 6.36 -13.62 2.61
C SER A 279 4.84 -13.46 2.61
N GLN A 280 4.27 -13.07 3.77
CA GLN A 280 2.84 -12.76 3.92
C GLN A 280 2.42 -11.37 3.40
N VAL A 281 3.38 -10.52 3.02
CA VAL A 281 3.14 -9.23 2.37
C VAL A 281 3.58 -9.38 0.92
N GLY A 282 2.64 -9.23 -0.01
CA GLY A 282 2.95 -9.19 -1.44
C GLY A 282 3.73 -7.93 -1.75
N TYR A 283 4.86 -8.09 -2.44
CA TYR A 283 5.68 -6.98 -2.97
C TYR A 283 4.83 -5.87 -3.61
N ASP A 284 3.75 -6.25 -4.30
CA ASP A 284 2.84 -5.33 -4.98
C ASP A 284 2.16 -4.33 -4.02
N GLU A 285 1.77 -4.73 -2.81
CA GLU A 285 1.05 -3.86 -1.87
C GLU A 285 1.93 -2.69 -1.38
N LEU A 286 3.18 -3.00 -0.98
CA LEU A 286 4.14 -2.01 -0.51
C LEU A 286 4.52 -1.05 -1.65
N PHE A 287 4.74 -1.60 -2.84
CA PHE A 287 5.12 -0.83 -4.02
C PHE A 287 4.00 0.14 -4.46
N GLU A 288 2.75 -0.33 -4.46
CA GLU A 288 1.58 0.50 -4.74
C GLU A 288 1.36 1.60 -3.69
N GLN A 289 1.59 1.29 -2.40
CA GLN A 289 1.49 2.28 -1.33
C GLN A 289 2.50 3.43 -1.54
N ILE A 290 3.74 3.11 -1.88
CA ILE A 290 4.79 4.09 -2.20
C ILE A 290 4.41 4.93 -3.42
N ASN A 291 3.81 4.30 -4.43
CA ASN A 291 3.43 4.96 -5.67
C ASN A 291 2.21 5.87 -5.53
N SER A 292 1.27 5.55 -4.65
CA SER A 292 -0.01 6.29 -4.52
C SER A 292 -0.07 7.25 -3.33
N VAL A 293 0.87 7.21 -2.40
CA VAL A 293 0.84 8.07 -1.21
C VAL A 293 0.88 9.57 -1.58
N PRO A 294 0.06 10.43 -0.93
CA PRO A 294 0.04 11.87 -1.17
C PRO A 294 1.39 12.57 -0.98
N LEU A 295 2.19 12.11 -0.01
CA LEU A 295 3.57 12.57 0.17
C LEU A 295 4.50 11.38 0.41
N LEU A 296 5.51 11.23 -0.44
CA LEU A 296 6.61 10.29 -0.25
C LEU A 296 7.86 11.03 0.21
N VAL A 297 8.54 10.49 1.22
CA VAL A 297 9.86 10.95 1.65
C VAL A 297 10.86 9.80 1.51
N LEU A 298 11.86 9.98 0.64
CA LEU A 298 12.98 9.07 0.44
C LEU A 298 14.25 9.68 1.03
N ASP A 299 14.64 9.20 2.21
CA ASP A 299 15.81 9.68 2.94
C ASP A 299 17.06 8.85 2.59
N ASP A 300 18.19 9.53 2.41
CA ASP A 300 19.52 9.00 2.06
C ASP A 300 19.54 8.18 0.76
N LEU A 301 18.93 8.71 -0.29
CA LEU A 301 19.03 8.16 -1.66
C LEU A 301 20.49 8.23 -2.16
N GLY A 302 21.01 7.10 -2.64
CA GLY A 302 22.39 6.93 -3.10
C GLY A 302 23.36 6.41 -2.03
N ALA A 303 22.89 6.14 -0.81
CA ALA A 303 23.70 5.51 0.25
C ALA A 303 23.64 3.96 0.22
N GLU A 304 22.81 3.39 -0.63
CA GLU A 304 22.61 1.95 -0.78
C GLU A 304 23.74 1.22 -1.50
N SER A 305 23.81 -0.10 -1.30
CA SER A 305 24.68 -0.97 -2.11
C SER A 305 24.15 -1.02 -3.54
N SER A 306 24.96 -0.59 -4.52
CA SER A 306 24.62 -0.44 -5.94
C SER A 306 24.37 -1.77 -6.65
N THR A 307 23.29 -2.46 -6.31
CA THR A 307 22.81 -3.63 -7.04
C THR A 307 21.91 -3.19 -8.18
N ALA A 308 21.99 -3.87 -9.33
CA ALA A 308 21.13 -3.57 -10.48
C ALA A 308 19.63 -3.66 -10.13
N TRP A 309 19.27 -4.55 -9.20
CA TRP A 309 17.91 -4.68 -8.68
C TRP A 309 17.46 -3.43 -7.90
N ALA A 310 18.30 -2.90 -7.02
CA ALA A 310 17.97 -1.68 -6.26
C ALA A 310 17.76 -0.49 -7.19
N GLU A 311 18.64 -0.31 -8.18
CA GLU A 311 18.51 0.74 -9.19
C GLU A 311 17.22 0.58 -10.00
N GLU A 312 16.89 -0.64 -10.43
CA GLU A 312 15.63 -0.91 -11.14
C GLU A 312 14.40 -0.52 -10.31
N LYS A 313 14.37 -0.90 -9.02
CA LYS A 313 13.21 -0.63 -8.16
C LYS A 313 13.04 0.85 -7.84
N LEU A 314 14.13 1.53 -7.50
CA LEU A 314 14.09 2.97 -7.29
C LEU A 314 13.70 3.71 -8.56
N TYR A 315 14.20 3.26 -9.73
CA TYR A 315 13.81 3.84 -11.02
C TYR A 315 12.31 3.72 -11.28
N GLN A 316 11.69 2.57 -11.01
CA GLN A 316 10.25 2.38 -11.19
C GLN A 316 9.44 3.33 -10.29
N ILE A 317 9.81 3.49 -9.01
CA ILE A 317 9.17 4.43 -8.09
C ILE A 317 9.32 5.87 -8.60
N VAL A 318 10.53 6.24 -8.99
CA VAL A 318 10.86 7.61 -9.40
C VAL A 318 10.10 8.00 -10.66
N VAL A 319 10.09 7.14 -11.68
CA VAL A 319 9.38 7.39 -12.93
C VAL A 319 7.88 7.51 -12.69
N HIS A 320 7.28 6.57 -11.97
CA HIS A 320 5.84 6.57 -11.71
C HIS A 320 5.39 7.88 -11.04
N ARG A 321 6.09 8.28 -9.97
CA ARG A 321 5.72 9.49 -9.22
C ARG A 321 6.05 10.78 -9.97
N HIS A 322 7.08 10.78 -10.81
CA HIS A 322 7.44 11.94 -11.65
C HIS A 322 6.36 12.17 -12.70
N GLU A 323 5.93 11.10 -13.39
CA GLU A 323 4.86 11.15 -14.40
C GLU A 323 3.51 11.54 -13.78
N ALA A 324 3.20 11.03 -12.58
CA ALA A 324 1.99 11.37 -11.84
C ALA A 324 2.06 12.73 -11.12
N ARG A 325 3.22 13.41 -11.15
CA ARG A 325 3.49 14.68 -10.42
C ARG A 325 3.13 14.62 -8.93
N LEU A 326 3.33 13.46 -8.32
CA LEU A 326 2.99 13.26 -6.91
C LEU A 326 4.08 13.85 -6.00
N PRO A 327 3.70 14.60 -4.94
CA PRO A 327 4.66 15.26 -4.08
C PRO A 327 5.70 14.31 -3.47
N THR A 328 6.97 14.63 -3.64
CA THR A 328 8.07 13.75 -3.22
C THR A 328 9.24 14.56 -2.66
N VAL A 329 9.69 14.22 -1.45
CA VAL A 329 10.90 14.80 -0.84
C VAL A 329 12.00 13.76 -0.88
N ILE A 330 13.19 14.17 -1.33
CA ILE A 330 14.36 13.30 -1.45
C ILE A 330 15.53 13.95 -0.74
N THR A 331 16.30 13.16 0.02
CA THR A 331 17.59 13.59 0.55
C THR A 331 18.71 12.74 -0.06
N THR A 332 19.82 13.38 -0.42
CA THR A 332 21.00 12.66 -0.94
C THR A 332 22.31 13.29 -0.46
N VAL A 333 23.35 12.49 -0.34
CA VAL A 333 24.71 12.96 -0.02
C VAL A 333 25.47 13.39 -1.28
N SER A 334 25.08 12.88 -2.44
CA SER A 334 25.78 13.10 -3.71
C SER A 334 25.66 14.55 -4.19
N LYS A 335 26.74 15.06 -4.78
CA LYS A 335 26.68 16.34 -5.49
C LYS A 335 25.94 16.15 -6.81
N ILE A 336 25.43 17.24 -7.36
CA ILE A 336 24.75 17.20 -8.67
C ILE A 336 25.69 16.81 -9.79
N GLU A 337 26.93 17.31 -9.77
CA GLU A 337 27.96 16.93 -10.73
C GLU A 337 28.12 15.40 -10.80
N ASP A 338 28.11 14.74 -9.63
CA ASP A 338 28.23 13.28 -9.54
C ASP A 338 26.96 12.56 -10.06
N LEU A 339 25.78 13.18 -9.90
CA LEU A 339 24.50 12.67 -10.41
C LEU A 339 24.37 12.85 -11.94
N GLU A 340 24.84 13.96 -12.48
CA GLU A 340 24.85 14.21 -13.94
C GLU A 340 25.85 13.32 -14.67
N ASP A 341 27.01 13.07 -14.07
CA ASP A 341 28.06 12.21 -14.64
C ASP A 341 27.76 10.71 -14.48
N THR A 342 26.96 10.32 -13.48
CA THR A 342 26.47 8.96 -13.39
C THR A 342 25.44 8.74 -14.50
N LYS A 343 25.70 7.80 -15.41
CA LYS A 343 24.73 7.30 -16.42
C LYS A 343 23.50 6.62 -15.80
N SER A 344 23.16 6.93 -14.55
CA SER A 344 22.00 6.39 -13.86
C SER A 344 20.73 7.02 -14.42
N ARG A 345 19.77 6.16 -14.75
CA ARG A 345 18.47 6.59 -15.29
C ARG A 345 17.63 7.36 -14.26
N ILE A 346 17.96 7.23 -12.98
CA ILE A 346 17.31 7.94 -11.88
C ILE A 346 17.77 9.40 -11.87
N ALA A 347 19.07 9.64 -12.04
CA ALA A 347 19.65 10.97 -11.96
C ALA A 347 19.06 11.93 -13.00
N SER A 348 18.82 11.47 -14.23
CA SER A 348 18.20 12.31 -15.27
C SER A 348 16.80 12.80 -14.91
N ARG A 349 16.05 12.07 -14.08
CA ARG A 349 14.73 12.49 -13.57
C ARG A 349 14.85 13.40 -12.35
N LEU A 350 15.89 13.22 -11.54
CA LEU A 350 16.14 14.08 -10.38
C LEU A 350 16.67 15.47 -10.76
N VAL A 351 17.30 15.59 -11.94
CA VAL A 351 17.84 16.85 -12.48
C VAL A 351 16.78 17.62 -13.30
N ASP A 352 15.56 17.09 -13.44
CA ASP A 352 14.48 17.77 -14.16
C ASP A 352 13.93 18.98 -13.38
N GLY A 353 14.53 20.15 -13.61
CA GLY A 353 14.16 21.41 -12.97
C GLY A 353 12.76 21.95 -13.31
N LEU A 354 11.97 21.27 -14.15
CA LEU A 354 10.55 21.59 -14.34
C LEU A 354 9.66 20.97 -13.26
N VAL A 355 10.15 19.93 -12.57
CA VAL A 355 9.40 19.15 -11.58
C VAL A 355 10.10 19.13 -10.23
N VAL A 356 11.43 19.22 -10.21
CA VAL A 356 12.26 19.08 -9.02
C VAL A 356 12.86 20.42 -8.62
N ASP A 357 12.45 20.95 -7.48
CA ASP A 357 13.12 22.05 -6.80
C ASP A 357 14.35 21.53 -6.06
N TRP A 358 15.52 21.95 -6.52
CA TRP A 358 16.80 21.53 -6.00
C TRP A 358 17.37 22.51 -4.97
N LEU A 359 17.59 22.01 -3.74
CA LEU A 359 18.04 22.78 -2.59
C LEU A 359 19.40 22.26 -2.06
N PRO A 360 20.52 22.83 -2.52
CA PRO A 360 21.83 22.50 -1.99
C PRO A 360 22.08 23.12 -0.62
N ILE A 361 22.44 22.28 0.35
CA ILE A 361 22.88 22.69 1.68
C ILE A 361 24.39 22.51 1.77
N VAL A 362 25.13 23.62 1.83
CA VAL A 362 26.61 23.60 1.84
C VAL A 362 27.20 23.59 3.25
N ALA A 363 26.37 23.73 4.29
CA ALA A 363 26.80 23.78 5.68
C ALA A 363 27.54 22.51 6.15
N PRO A 364 28.54 22.65 7.05
CA PRO A 364 29.34 21.54 7.55
C PRO A 364 28.54 20.63 8.50
N ASN A 365 29.13 19.48 8.87
CA ASN A 365 28.48 18.50 9.73
C ASN A 365 28.20 19.07 11.14
N TYR A 366 26.93 19.32 11.44
CA TYR A 366 26.47 19.85 12.73
C TYR A 366 26.72 18.88 13.90
N ARG A 367 26.75 17.56 13.63
CA ARG A 367 26.90 16.51 14.67
C ARG A 367 28.31 16.43 15.24
N ASP A 368 29.32 16.85 14.49
CA ASP A 368 30.72 16.83 14.94
C ASP A 368 31.04 18.02 15.85
N GLN A 369 30.29 19.11 15.76
CA GLN A 369 30.50 20.32 16.55
C GLN A 369 29.97 20.19 18.00
N ARG A 370 28.83 19.50 18.21
CA ARG A 370 28.28 19.24 19.57
C ARG A 370 29.10 18.29 20.44
N ARG A 371 30.06 17.55 19.87
CA ARG A 371 30.97 16.67 20.63
C ARG A 371 32.24 17.38 21.10
N ARG A 372 32.48 18.62 20.63
CA ARG A 372 33.71 19.39 20.91
C ARG A 372 33.48 20.60 21.83
N GLY A 373 32.24 20.89 22.20
CA GLY A 373 31.88 21.85 23.26
C GLY A 373 31.15 21.13 24.37
#